data_AF-A0A1F8S2I4-F1
#
_entry.id   AF-A0A1F8S2I4-F1
#
_cell.length_a   1.000
_cell.length_b   1.000
_cell.length_c   1.000
_cell.angle_alpha   90.00
_cell.angle_beta   90.00
_cell.angle_gamma   90.00
#
_symmetry.space_group_name_H-M   'P 1'
#
loop_
_entity.id
_entity.type
_entity.pdbx_description
1 polymer ?
#
loop_
_entity_poly.entity_id
_entity_poly.type
_entity_poly.pdbx_seq_one_letter_code
_entity_poly.pdbx_strand_id
1 'polypeptide(L)'
;MPDRARLSWLVFGIVAFVGGTMLGWDAGLLQAVVSPPALIRAALVGGSAVAGLALLFRALRNLEAGRGLHSGELGAHDLATLVRGARYVFLAVAAFAAGVGWLVGHPLPFIVALVIAGVDVLETSFLLLVVTLRR
;
A
#
# COMPACT_ATOMS: atom_id res chain seq x y z
N MET A 1 -11.34 15.18 -15.67
CA MET A 1 -9.93 15.37 -15.28
C MET A 1 -9.45 14.06 -14.68
N PRO A 2 -8.60 13.27 -15.35
CA PRO A 2 -8.13 12.00 -14.79
C PRO A 2 -7.38 12.28 -13.48
N ASP A 3 -7.77 11.53 -12.45
CA ASP A 3 -7.51 11.77 -11.04
C ASP A 3 -6.05 12.02 -10.70
N ARG A 4 -5.73 13.21 -10.17
CA ARG A 4 -4.45 13.50 -9.50
C ARG A 4 -4.10 12.44 -8.45
N ALA A 5 -5.12 11.86 -7.83
CA ALA A 5 -4.99 10.74 -6.90
C ALA A 5 -4.43 9.48 -7.59
N ARG A 6 -4.90 9.10 -8.78
CA ARG A 6 -4.33 7.96 -9.52
C ARG A 6 -2.86 8.18 -9.84
N LEU A 7 -2.52 9.39 -10.28
CA LEU A 7 -1.15 9.75 -10.64
C LEU A 7 -0.22 9.73 -9.40
N SER A 8 -0.68 10.25 -8.26
CA SER A 8 0.10 10.19 -7.01
C SER A 8 0.29 8.74 -6.52
N TRP A 9 -0.73 7.88 -6.66
CA TRP A 9 -0.63 6.45 -6.31
C TRP A 9 0.35 5.70 -7.22
N LEU A 10 0.37 6.03 -8.51
CA LEU A 10 1.27 5.41 -9.48
C LEU A 10 2.72 5.84 -9.25
N VAL A 11 2.94 7.13 -8.98
CA VAL A 11 4.26 7.67 -8.59
C VAL A 11 4.73 7.03 -7.29
N PHE A 12 3.86 6.87 -6.29
CA PHE A 12 4.21 6.18 -5.04
C PHE A 12 4.61 4.72 -5.28
N GLY A 13 3.88 4.00 -6.15
CA GLY A 13 4.21 2.63 -6.51
C GLY A 13 5.55 2.51 -7.24
N ILE A 14 5.82 3.42 -8.18
CA ILE A 14 7.11 3.48 -8.91
C ILE A 14 8.26 3.82 -7.95
N VAL A 15 8.09 4.82 -7.08
CA VAL A 15 9.10 5.22 -6.09
C VAL A 15 9.36 4.08 -5.11
N ALA A 16 8.32 3.38 -4.66
CA ALA A 16 8.47 2.20 -3.81
C ALA A 16 9.23 1.08 -4.53
N PHE A 17 8.87 0.78 -5.78
CA PHE A 17 9.53 -0.26 -6.57
C PHE A 17 11.01 0.06 -6.82
N VAL A 18 11.31 1.25 -7.35
CA VAL A 18 12.68 1.70 -7.62
C VAL A 18 13.48 1.79 -6.33
N GLY A 19 12.89 2.34 -5.26
CA GLY A 19 13.52 2.41 -3.94
C GLY A 19 13.88 1.04 -3.40
N GLY A 20 12.98 0.06 -3.50
CA GLY A 20 13.23 -1.31 -3.10
C GLY A 20 14.31 -2.02 -3.90
N THR A 21 14.34 -1.80 -5.22
CA THR A 21 15.40 -2.35 -6.09
C THR A 21 16.77 -1.76 -5.78
N MET A 22 16.86 -0.46 -5.51
CA MET A 22 18.13 0.19 -5.16
C MET A 22 18.62 -0.20 -3.76
N LEU A 23 17.71 -0.31 -2.78
CA LEU A 23 18.03 -0.79 -1.43
C LEU A 23 18.58 -2.21 -1.43
N GLY A 24 18.14 -3.08 -2.35
CA GLY A 24 18.67 -4.44 -2.48
C GLY A 24 20.11 -4.52 -3.02
N TRP A 25 20.62 -3.48 -3.67
CA TRP A 25 21.92 -3.49 -4.35
C TRP A 25 23.09 -3.08 -3.43
N ASP A 26 22.81 -2.33 -2.36
CA ASP A 26 23.84 -1.79 -1.45
C ASP A 26 23.52 -2.07 0.02
N ALA A 27 24.31 -2.96 0.62
CA ALA A 27 24.17 -3.35 2.03
C ALA A 27 24.39 -2.18 3.00
N GLY A 28 25.19 -1.18 2.63
CA GLY A 28 25.43 0.02 3.44
C GLY A 28 24.22 0.95 3.48
N LEU A 29 23.54 1.13 2.35
CA LEU A 29 22.28 1.87 2.28
C LEU A 29 21.15 1.17 3.06
N LEU A 30 21.10 -0.16 2.98
CA LEU A 30 20.18 -0.97 3.79
C LEU A 30 20.39 -0.75 5.30
N GLN A 31 21.64 -0.77 5.78
CA GLN A 31 21.92 -0.53 7.20
C GLN A 31 21.56 0.89 7.64
N ALA A 32 21.81 1.91 6.81
CA ALA A 32 21.45 3.29 7.11
C ALA A 32 19.93 3.51 7.22
N VAL A 33 19.14 2.82 6.39
CA VAL A 33 17.66 2.91 6.41
C VAL A 33 17.06 2.11 7.57
N VAL A 34 17.67 0.99 7.93
CA VAL A 34 17.21 0.11 9.02
C VAL A 34 17.52 0.70 10.39
N SER A 35 18.63 1.43 10.53
CA SER A 35 19.11 1.97 11.81
C SER A 35 19.15 3.51 11.85
N PRO A 36 18.02 4.22 11.67
CA PRO A 36 18.00 5.67 11.75
C PRO A 36 18.16 6.17 13.21
N PRO A 37 18.57 7.44 13.41
CA PRO A 37 18.61 8.09 14.72
C PRO A 37 17.28 7.95 15.47
N ALA A 38 17.33 7.86 16.81
CA ALA A 38 16.18 7.50 17.64
C ALA A 38 14.92 8.35 17.39
N LEU A 39 15.10 9.66 17.16
CA LEU A 39 14.01 10.58 16.88
C LEU A 39 13.34 10.28 15.52
N ILE A 40 14.15 10.01 14.49
CA ILE A 40 13.68 9.67 13.14
C ILE A 40 12.98 8.31 13.17
N ARG A 41 13.56 7.33 13.87
CA ARG A 41 12.93 6.01 14.07
C ARG A 41 11.55 6.14 14.70
N ALA A 42 11.43 6.92 15.78
CA ALA A 42 10.15 7.14 16.44
C ALA A 42 9.12 7.82 15.50
N ALA A 43 9.57 8.81 14.72
CA ALA A 43 8.72 9.47 13.72
C ALA A 43 8.28 8.51 12.60
N LEU A 44 9.16 7.65 12.11
CA LEU A 44 8.85 6.66 11.07
C LEU A 44 7.89 5.59 11.57
N VAL A 45 8.14 5.02 12.76
CA VAL A 45 7.23 4.05 13.40
C VAL A 45 5.85 4.68 13.66
N GLY A 46 5.82 5.89 14.24
CA GLY A 46 4.59 6.61 14.50
C GLY A 46 3.84 6.98 13.21
N GLY A 47 4.56 7.46 12.20
CA GLY A 47 4.03 7.80 10.88
C GLY A 47 3.43 6.57 10.17
N SER A 48 4.13 5.43 10.21
CA SER A 48 3.63 4.14 9.72
C SER A 48 2.36 3.69 10.45
N ALA A 49 2.31 3.83 11.77
CA ALA A 49 1.14 3.47 12.55
C ALA A 49 -0.07 4.35 12.20
N VAL A 50 0.12 5.67 12.13
CA VAL A 50 -0.93 6.63 11.75
C VAL A 50 -1.41 6.38 10.32
N ALA A 51 -0.48 6.17 9.37
CA ALA A 51 -0.82 5.87 7.99
C ALA A 51 -1.59 4.54 7.87
N GLY A 52 -1.13 3.49 8.54
CA GLY A 52 -1.80 2.18 8.57
C GLY A 52 -3.22 2.28 9.12
N LEU A 53 -3.41 2.98 10.24
CA LEU A 53 -4.73 3.22 10.80
C LEU A 53 -5.63 4.04 9.87
N ALA A 54 -5.12 5.12 9.28
CA ALA A 54 -5.88 5.96 8.37
C ALA A 54 -6.33 5.18 7.11
N LEU A 55 -5.45 4.34 6.57
CA LEU A 55 -5.75 3.44 5.46
C LEU A 55 -6.80 2.40 5.85
N LEU A 56 -6.68 1.81 7.04
CA LEU A 56 -7.65 0.84 7.56
C LEU A 56 -9.04 1.46 7.75
N PHE A 57 -9.14 2.66 8.32
CA PHE A 57 -10.41 3.39 8.43
C PHE A 57 -11.03 3.67 7.07
N ARG A 58 -10.20 3.97 6.07
CA ARG A 58 -10.65 4.20 4.70
C ARG A 58 -11.12 2.91 4.02
N ALA A 59 -10.44 1.79 4.28
CA ALA A 59 -10.86 0.47 3.85
C ALA A 59 -12.22 0.11 4.43
N LEU A 60 -12.38 0.25 5.76
CA LEU A 60 -13.63 -0.01 6.49
C LEU A 60 -14.80 0.78 5.89
N ARG A 61 -14.64 2.10 5.71
CA ARG A 61 -15.69 2.94 5.11
C ARG A 61 -16.10 2.49 3.71
N ASN A 62 -15.14 2.07 2.89
CA ASN A 62 -15.44 1.59 1.53
C ASN A 62 -16.11 0.21 1.54
N LEU A 63 -15.72 -0.67 2.46
CA LEU A 63 -16.32 -2.00 2.61
C LEU A 63 -17.74 -1.91 3.20
N GLU A 64 -17.96 -1.01 4.15
CA GLU A 64 -19.29 -0.73 4.70
C GLU A 64 -20.23 -0.16 3.63
N ALA A 65 -19.75 0.78 2.81
CA ALA A 65 -20.50 1.29 1.67
C ALA A 65 -20.88 0.18 0.68
N GLY A 66 -19.99 -0.80 0.47
CA GLY A 66 -20.26 -1.95 -0.40
C GLY A 66 -21.18 -3.02 0.21
N ARG A 67 -21.35 -3.05 1.55
CA ARG A 67 -22.12 -4.07 2.28
C ARG A 67 -23.64 -3.96 2.09
N GLY A 68 -24.13 -2.78 1.73
CA GLY A 68 -25.56 -2.53 1.49
C GLY A 68 -26.06 -3.00 0.12
N LEU A 69 -25.15 -3.46 -0.75
CA LEU A 69 -25.48 -3.82 -2.13
C LEU A 69 -25.95 -5.28 -2.20
N HIS A 70 -27.16 -5.50 -2.73
CA HIS A 70 -27.67 -6.84 -3.00
C HIS A 70 -26.88 -7.49 -4.14
N SER A 71 -26.51 -8.76 -3.96
CA SER A 71 -25.63 -9.55 -4.84
C SER A 71 -26.11 -9.71 -6.30
N GLY A 72 -27.35 -9.30 -6.61
CA GLY A 72 -27.95 -9.41 -7.94
C GLY A 72 -27.62 -8.30 -8.93
N GLU A 73 -27.17 -7.12 -8.46
CA GLU A 73 -26.98 -5.93 -9.32
C GLU A 73 -25.69 -5.16 -9.00
N LEU A 74 -24.57 -5.86 -8.74
CA LEU A 74 -23.30 -5.19 -8.53
C LEU A 74 -22.82 -4.53 -9.83
N GLY A 75 -22.96 -3.21 -9.91
CA GLY A 75 -22.46 -2.42 -11.03
C GLY A 75 -20.93 -2.35 -11.04
N ALA A 76 -20.34 -2.00 -12.18
CA ALA A 76 -18.88 -1.83 -12.30
C ALA A 76 -18.31 -0.79 -11.31
N HIS A 77 -19.12 0.17 -10.88
CA HIS A 77 -18.74 1.17 -9.87
C HIS A 77 -18.58 0.57 -8.46
N ASP A 78 -19.42 -0.40 -8.12
CA ASP A 78 -19.44 -1.03 -6.81
C ASP A 78 -18.27 -1.99 -6.63
N LEU A 79 -17.97 -2.78 -7.67
CA LEU A 79 -16.76 -3.60 -7.74
C LEU A 79 -15.50 -2.74 -7.62
N ALA A 80 -15.45 -1.59 -8.31
CA ALA A 80 -14.32 -0.67 -8.19
C ALA A 80 -14.17 -0.06 -6.78
N THR A 81 -15.25 0.01 -6.00
CA THR A 81 -15.23 0.50 -4.62
C THR A 81 -14.76 -0.59 -3.65
N LEU A 82 -15.23 -1.83 -3.84
CA LEU A 82 -14.74 -3.01 -3.11
C LEU A 82 -13.24 -3.26 -3.33
N VAL A 83 -12.78 -3.22 -4.59
CA VAL A 83 -11.36 -3.35 -4.94
C VAL A 83 -10.53 -2.24 -4.28
N ARG A 84 -11.01 -1.00 -4.27
CA ARG A 84 -10.34 0.10 -3.55
C ARG A 84 -10.31 -0.14 -2.04
N GLY A 85 -11.36 -0.71 -1.46
CA GLY A 85 -11.40 -1.11 -0.06
C GLY A 85 -10.31 -2.14 0.27
N ALA A 86 -10.24 -3.23 -0.49
CA ALA A 86 -9.23 -4.27 -0.35
C ALA A 86 -7.81 -3.71 -0.51
N ARG A 87 -7.60 -2.84 -1.49
CA ARG A 87 -6.32 -2.15 -1.73
C ARG A 87 -5.84 -1.38 -0.49
N TYR A 88 -6.74 -0.64 0.16
CA TYR A 88 -6.39 0.09 1.38
C TYR A 88 -6.02 -0.84 2.54
N VAL A 89 -6.55 -2.07 2.58
CA VAL A 89 -6.14 -3.07 3.58
C VAL A 89 -4.70 -3.51 3.32
N PHE A 90 -4.34 -3.89 2.10
CA PHE A 90 -2.97 -4.30 1.77
C PHE A 90 -1.95 -3.20 2.03
N LEU A 91 -2.30 -1.96 1.69
CA LEU A 91 -1.47 -0.79 1.98
C LEU A 91 -1.33 -0.54 3.49
N ALA A 92 -2.39 -0.75 4.27
CA ALA A 92 -2.31 -0.66 5.73
C ALA A 92 -1.36 -1.71 6.30
N VAL A 93 -1.46 -2.96 5.83
CA VAL A 93 -0.56 -4.05 6.24
C VAL A 93 0.89 -3.73 5.85
N ALA A 94 1.14 -3.23 4.64
CA ALA A 94 2.47 -2.79 4.21
C ALA A 94 3.02 -1.66 5.10
N ALA A 95 2.19 -0.67 5.46
CA ALA A 95 2.58 0.42 6.34
C ALA A 95 2.97 -0.08 7.74
N PHE A 96 2.20 -1.02 8.31
CA PHE A 96 2.52 -1.62 9.60
C PHE A 96 3.78 -2.48 9.53
N ALA A 97 3.96 -3.28 8.47
CA ALA A 97 5.17 -4.08 8.27
C ALA A 97 6.43 -3.20 8.19
N ALA A 98 6.35 -2.05 7.50
CA ALA A 98 7.43 -1.07 7.48
C ALA A 98 7.70 -0.48 8.88
N GLY A 99 6.63 -0.14 9.61
CA GLY A 99 6.72 0.33 11.00
C GLY A 99 7.43 -0.68 11.91
N VAL A 100 7.09 -1.97 11.78
CA VAL A 100 7.75 -3.07 12.50
C VAL A 100 9.24 -3.18 12.11
N GLY A 101 9.57 -2.96 10.83
CA GLY A 101 10.96 -2.93 10.36
C GLY A 101 11.81 -1.93 11.11
N TRP A 102 11.32 -0.70 11.28
CA TRP A 102 12.03 0.33 12.05
C TRP A 102 12.00 0.07 13.55
N LEU A 103 10.90 -0.46 14.08
CA LEU A 103 10.78 -0.74 15.51
C LEU A 103 11.78 -1.83 15.96
N VAL A 104 11.91 -2.89 15.16
CA VAL A 104 12.80 -4.03 15.45
C VAL A 104 14.22 -3.78 14.95
N GLY A 105 14.41 -2.88 13.97
CA GLY A 105 15.70 -2.65 13.33
C GLY A 105 16.13 -3.84 12.46
N HIS A 106 15.18 -4.48 11.78
CA HIS A 106 15.43 -5.64 10.92
C HIS A 106 15.04 -5.35 9.46
N PRO A 107 15.81 -5.81 8.46
CA PRO A 107 15.52 -5.58 7.05
C PRO A 107 14.30 -6.37 6.52
N LEU A 108 14.05 -7.58 7.03
CA LEU A 108 12.98 -8.46 6.53
C LEU A 108 11.57 -7.81 6.51
N PRO A 109 11.09 -7.14 7.57
CA PRO A 109 9.79 -6.48 7.52
C PRO A 109 9.66 -5.41 6.41
N PHE A 110 10.75 -4.73 6.03
CA PHE A 110 10.72 -3.81 4.89
C PHE A 110 10.55 -4.53 3.56
N ILE A 111 11.25 -5.66 3.40
CA ILE A 111 11.10 -6.50 2.20
C ILE A 111 9.65 -6.99 2.10
N VAL A 112 9.07 -7.46 3.21
CA VAL A 112 7.66 -7.87 3.25
C VAL A 112 6.74 -6.72 2.88
N ALA A 113 6.92 -5.53 3.47
CA ALA A 113 6.14 -4.34 3.14
C ALA A 113 6.22 -3.99 1.65
N LEU A 114 7.41 -4.07 1.07
CA LEU A 114 7.66 -3.78 -0.33
C LEU A 114 6.99 -4.79 -1.27
N VAL A 115 7.08 -6.08 -0.93
CA VAL A 115 6.43 -7.16 -1.69
C VAL A 115 4.91 -6.99 -1.66
N ILE A 116 4.34 -6.73 -0.48
CA ILE A 116 2.89 -6.50 -0.34
C ILE A 116 2.45 -5.32 -1.22
N ALA A 117 3.14 -4.18 -1.12
CA ALA A 117 2.82 -3.00 -1.91
C ALA A 117 3.01 -3.24 -3.42
N GLY A 118 4.06 -3.97 -3.80
CA GLY A 118 4.34 -4.31 -5.20
C GLY A 118 3.27 -5.22 -5.81
N VAL A 119 2.92 -6.29 -5.10
CA VAL A 119 1.87 -7.24 -5.53
C VAL A 119 0.51 -6.53 -5.63
N ASP A 120 0.15 -5.68 -4.66
CA ASP A 120 -1.10 -4.90 -4.68
C ASP A 120 -1.22 -4.01 -5.93
N VAL A 121 -0.11 -3.35 -6.31
CA VAL A 121 -0.07 -2.51 -7.51
C VAL A 121 -0.20 -3.35 -8.78
N LEU A 122 0.48 -4.49 -8.87
CA LEU A 122 0.41 -5.39 -10.03
C LEU A 122 -1.00 -5.98 -10.19
N GLU A 123 -1.59 -6.47 -9.10
CA GLU A 123 -2.93 -7.03 -9.08
C GLU A 123 -3.97 -5.97 -9.49
N THR A 124 -3.91 -4.79 -8.88
CA THR A 124 -4.83 -3.69 -9.21
C THR A 124 -4.71 -3.29 -10.69
N SER A 125 -3.47 -3.18 -11.20
CA SER A 125 -3.24 -2.81 -12.61
C SER A 125 -3.77 -3.88 -13.57
N PHE A 126 -3.55 -5.14 -13.25
CA PHE A 126 -4.05 -6.28 -14.03
C PHE A 126 -5.58 -6.31 -14.05
N LEU A 127 -6.22 -6.19 -12.89
CA LEU A 127 -7.69 -6.19 -12.79
C LEU A 127 -8.31 -5.04 -13.58
N LEU A 128 -7.72 -3.83 -13.51
CA LEU A 128 -8.20 -2.68 -14.29
C LEU A 128 -8.04 -2.89 -15.80
N LEU A 129 -6.94 -3.51 -16.24
CA LEU A 129 -6.71 -3.85 -17.63
C LEU A 129 -7.75 -4.88 -18.13
N VAL A 130 -7.98 -5.95 -17.37
CA VAL A 130 -8.98 -6.97 -17.70
C VAL A 130 -10.39 -6.38 -17.78
N VAL A 131 -10.79 -5.54 -16.83
CA VAL A 131 -12.11 -4.88 -16.86
C VAL A 131 -12.26 -3.96 -18.08
N THR A 132 -11.19 -3.30 -18.51
CA THR A 132 -11.21 -2.42 -19.68
C THR A 132 -11.33 -3.21 -20.99
N LEU A 133 -10.68 -4.37 -21.08
CA LEU A 133 -10.74 -5.24 -22.26
C LEU A 133 -12.03 -6.05 -22.38
N ARG A 134 -12.81 -6.18 -21.30
CA ARG A 134 -14.09 -6.89 -21.27
C ARG A 134 -15.31 -6.01 -21.59
N ARG A 135 -15.09 -4.72 -21.87
CA ARG A 135 -16.08 -3.79 -22.44
C ARG A 135 -16.00 -3.83 -23.96
#